data_AF-A0A7K3GH22-F1
#
_entry.id   AF-A0A7K3GH22-F1
#
_cell.length_a   1.000
_cell.length_b   1.000
_cell.length_c   1.000
_cell.angle_alpha   90.00
_cell.angle_beta   90.00
_cell.angle_gamma   90.00
#
_symmetry.space_group_name_H-M   'P 1'
#
loop_
_entity.id
_entity.type
_entity.pdbx_description
1 polymer ?
#
loop_
_entity_poly.entity_id
_entity_poly.type
_entity_poly.pdbx_seq_one_letter_code
_entity_poly.pdbx_strand_id
1 'polypeptide(L)'
;RSPAASVALTGAATWAVVGGTSLSREALAVGRALEAGDVDAARARLPHLCGRDPQSLDADGIARAVVESVAENTSDAVVGALVWGAVGGVPGLLGFRAVNTLDAMVGHKSPRYRRYGWASARLDDLAGWPGARLTALLTTVAGGDPRGAVRAWRAD
;
A
#
# COMPACT_ATOMS: atom_id res chain seq x y z
N ARG A 1 5.92 -20.45 27.75
CA ARG A 1 4.97 -19.47 27.16
C ARG A 1 3.76 -20.26 26.65
N SER A 2 2.53 -19.81 26.87
CA SER A 2 1.34 -20.54 26.37
C SER A 2 1.29 -20.47 24.83
N PRO A 3 1.23 -21.61 24.11
CA PRO A 3 1.10 -21.63 22.66
C PRO A 3 -0.12 -20.86 22.16
N ALA A 4 -1.26 -20.99 22.86
CA ALA A 4 -2.49 -20.28 22.53
C ALA A 4 -2.32 -18.76 22.62
N ALA A 5 -1.62 -18.26 23.64
CA ALA A 5 -1.35 -16.83 23.78
C ALA A 5 -0.45 -16.30 22.66
N SER A 6 0.52 -17.09 22.20
CA SER A 6 1.40 -16.71 21.08
C SER A 6 0.65 -16.62 19.76
N VAL A 7 -0.26 -17.58 19.51
CA VAL A 7 -1.12 -17.58 18.31
C VAL A 7 -2.08 -16.39 18.33
N ALA A 8 -2.75 -16.16 19.47
CA ALA A 8 -3.68 -15.04 19.62
C ALA A 8 -2.97 -13.69 19.40
N LEU A 9 -1.79 -13.50 19.98
CA LEU A 9 -1.00 -12.28 19.81
C LEU A 9 -0.57 -12.08 18.36
N THR A 10 -0.10 -13.14 17.70
CA THR A 10 0.33 -13.08 16.29
C THR A 10 -0.85 -12.77 15.38
N GLY A 11 -1.99 -13.42 15.60
CA GLY A 11 -3.22 -13.16 14.85
C GLY A 11 -3.72 -11.73 15.03
N ALA A 12 -3.77 -11.23 16.27
CA ALA A 12 -4.20 -9.86 16.57
C ALA A 12 -3.24 -8.82 15.97
N ALA A 13 -1.93 -9.03 16.10
CA ALA A 13 -0.93 -8.15 15.49
C ALA A 13 -1.04 -8.14 13.96
N THR A 14 -1.18 -9.32 13.34
CA THR A 14 -1.36 -9.43 11.87
C THR A 14 -2.63 -8.71 11.43
N TRP A 15 -3.75 -8.94 12.11
CA TRP A 15 -5.02 -8.26 11.83
C TRP A 15 -4.91 -6.74 11.96
N ALA A 16 -4.18 -6.24 12.95
CA ALA A 16 -4.03 -4.81 13.18
C ALA A 16 -3.15 -4.10 12.14
N VAL A 17 -2.15 -4.79 11.57
CA VAL A 17 -1.21 -4.17 10.63
C VAL A 17 -1.62 -4.31 9.16
N VAL A 18 -2.41 -5.35 8.81
CA VAL A 18 -2.75 -5.63 7.41
C VAL A 18 -4.01 -4.87 6.97
N GLY A 19 -3.95 -4.19 5.82
CA GLY A 19 -5.00 -3.28 5.33
C GLY A 19 -5.80 -3.72 4.09
N GLY A 20 -5.55 -4.92 3.54
CA GLY A 20 -6.00 -5.31 2.19
C GLY A 20 -7.51 -5.25 1.95
N THR A 21 -8.35 -5.55 2.95
CA THR A 21 -9.82 -5.55 2.82
C THR A 21 -10.37 -4.15 2.56
N SER A 22 -9.91 -3.16 3.32
CA SER A 22 -10.36 -1.77 3.16
C SER A 22 -9.86 -1.18 1.84
N LEU A 23 -8.61 -1.45 1.48
CA LEU A 23 -8.02 -1.05 0.20
C LEU A 23 -8.85 -1.57 -0.98
N SER A 24 -9.15 -2.88 -0.98
CA SER A 24 -9.95 -3.51 -2.03
C SER A 24 -11.35 -2.90 -2.13
N ARG A 25 -11.97 -2.59 -0.98
CA ARG A 25 -13.32 -2.02 -0.94
C ARG A 25 -13.36 -0.63 -1.58
N GLU A 26 -12.44 0.26 -1.23
CA GLU A 26 -12.38 1.62 -1.79
C GLU A 26 -11.99 1.58 -3.27
N ALA A 27 -11.00 0.78 -3.67
CA ALA A 27 -10.59 0.64 -5.07
C ALA A 27 -11.75 0.14 -5.97
N LEU A 28 -12.47 -0.90 -5.53
CA LEU A 28 -13.63 -1.41 -6.26
C LEU A 28 -14.81 -0.43 -6.27
N ALA A 29 -14.95 0.41 -5.23
CA ALA A 29 -15.97 1.45 -5.22
C ALA A 29 -15.69 2.52 -6.28
N VAL A 30 -14.43 2.96 -6.41
CA VAL A 30 -14.02 3.88 -7.48
C VAL A 30 -14.18 3.23 -8.85
N GLY A 31 -13.74 1.97 -9.01
CA GLY A 31 -13.88 1.22 -10.26
C GLY A 31 -15.33 1.13 -10.75
N ARG A 32 -16.27 0.77 -9.85
CA ARG A 32 -17.70 0.72 -10.19
C ARG A 32 -18.27 2.09 -10.58
N ALA A 33 -17.81 3.18 -9.94
CA ALA A 33 -18.25 4.52 -10.31
C ALA A 33 -17.77 4.91 -11.73
N LEU A 34 -16.51 4.59 -12.05
CA LEU A 34 -15.95 4.80 -13.39
C LEU A 34 -16.65 3.96 -14.45
N GLU A 35 -16.92 2.68 -14.17
CA GLU A 35 -17.69 1.78 -15.06
C GLU A 35 -19.11 2.30 -15.34
N ALA A 36 -19.73 2.97 -14.36
CA ALA A 36 -21.04 3.60 -14.50
C ALA A 36 -21.00 4.99 -15.17
N GLY A 37 -19.81 5.51 -15.50
CA GLY A 37 -19.64 6.87 -16.03
C GLY A 37 -19.80 7.99 -14.99
N ASP A 38 -19.89 7.66 -13.70
CA ASP A 38 -20.04 8.62 -12.60
C ASP A 38 -18.67 9.08 -12.09
N VAL A 39 -18.04 9.97 -12.86
CA VAL A 39 -16.71 10.52 -12.57
C VAL A 39 -16.71 11.32 -11.27
N ASP A 40 -17.80 12.00 -10.93
CA ASP A 40 -17.87 12.81 -9.72
C ASP A 40 -17.92 11.94 -8.45
N ALA A 41 -18.64 10.80 -8.48
CA ALA A 41 -18.57 9.81 -7.41
C ALA A 41 -17.17 9.20 -7.28
N ALA A 42 -16.48 8.94 -8.41
CA ALA A 42 -15.10 8.45 -8.42
C ALA A 42 -14.14 9.49 -7.77
N ARG A 43 -14.28 10.77 -8.11
CA ARG A 43 -13.50 11.88 -7.54
C ARG A 43 -13.70 12.04 -6.04
N ALA A 44 -14.95 11.92 -5.56
CA ALA A 44 -15.26 12.05 -4.14
C ALA A 44 -14.59 10.96 -3.29
N ARG A 45 -14.31 9.80 -3.90
CA ARG A 45 -13.71 8.63 -3.23
C ARG A 45 -12.19 8.58 -3.34
N LEU A 46 -11.60 9.14 -4.39
CA LEU A 46 -10.15 9.07 -4.63
C LEU A 46 -9.27 9.52 -3.43
N PRO A 47 -9.63 10.55 -2.64
CA PRO A 47 -8.86 10.96 -1.46
C PRO A 47 -8.72 9.89 -0.38
N HIS A 48 -9.57 8.85 -0.39
CA HIS A 48 -9.45 7.72 0.55
C HIS A 48 -8.31 6.76 0.18
N LEU A 49 -7.77 6.87 -1.03
CA LEU A 49 -6.71 6.01 -1.57
C LEU A 49 -5.39 6.74 -1.75
N CYS A 50 -5.41 8.01 -2.17
CA CYS A 50 -4.19 8.77 -2.42
C CYS A 50 -4.39 10.27 -2.19
N GLY A 51 -3.29 11.00 -1.97
CA GLY A 51 -3.32 12.45 -1.74
C GLY A 51 -3.35 13.32 -3.00
N ARG A 52 -3.64 12.75 -4.19
CA ARG A 52 -3.73 13.53 -5.44
C ARG A 52 -5.00 14.34 -5.47
N ASP A 53 -4.95 15.54 -6.04
CA ASP A 53 -6.13 16.38 -6.25
C ASP A 53 -7.07 15.74 -7.30
N PRO A 54 -8.25 15.22 -6.90
CA PRO A 54 -9.16 14.56 -7.83
C PRO A 54 -9.73 15.49 -8.90
N GLN A 55 -9.76 16.81 -8.65
CA GLN A 55 -10.29 17.79 -9.60
C GLN A 55 -9.37 18.01 -10.80
N SER A 56 -8.09 17.67 -10.65
CA SER A 56 -7.10 17.75 -11.72
C SER A 56 -7.10 16.54 -12.66
N LEU A 57 -7.90 15.51 -12.37
CA LEU A 57 -7.89 14.23 -13.06
C LEU A 57 -9.19 13.99 -13.85
N ASP A 58 -9.02 13.46 -15.06
CA ASP A 58 -10.09 12.85 -15.86
C ASP A 58 -10.32 11.39 -15.44
N ALA A 59 -11.26 10.69 -16.08
CA ALA A 59 -11.60 9.31 -15.72
C ALA A 59 -10.38 8.37 -15.79
N ASP A 60 -9.56 8.48 -16.84
CA ASP A 60 -8.35 7.68 -17.01
C ASP A 60 -7.28 8.04 -15.96
N GLY A 61 -7.12 9.32 -15.65
CA GLY A 61 -6.24 9.80 -14.58
C GLY A 61 -6.65 9.28 -13.20
N ILE A 62 -7.95 9.21 -12.92
CA ILE A 62 -8.48 8.61 -11.67
C ILE A 62 -8.20 7.11 -11.67
N ALA A 63 -8.50 6.40 -12.76
CA ALA A 63 -8.24 4.96 -12.86
C ALA A 63 -6.76 4.64 -12.62
N ARG A 64 -5.87 5.40 -13.25
CA ARG A 64 -4.42 5.30 -13.05
C ARG A 64 -4.03 5.56 -11.60
N ALA A 65 -4.52 6.63 -10.98
CA ALA A 65 -4.22 6.95 -9.58
C ALA A 65 -4.68 5.85 -8.62
N VAL A 66 -5.83 5.22 -8.88
CA VAL A 66 -6.32 4.07 -8.10
C VAL A 66 -5.39 2.87 -8.28
N VAL A 67 -5.03 2.50 -9.51
CA VAL A 67 -4.16 1.36 -9.78
C VAL A 67 -2.78 1.53 -9.13
N GLU A 68 -2.19 2.72 -9.26
CA GLU A 68 -0.90 3.05 -8.63
C GLU A 68 -1.01 2.97 -7.09
N SER A 69 -2.06 3.55 -6.50
CA SER A 69 -2.29 3.49 -5.05
C SER A 69 -2.54 2.06 -4.54
N VAL A 70 -3.28 1.23 -5.28
CA VAL A 70 -3.51 -0.17 -4.93
C VAL A 70 -2.20 -0.95 -4.97
N ALA A 71 -1.36 -0.74 -5.99
CA ALA A 71 -0.07 -1.39 -6.09
C ALA A 71 0.86 -1.02 -4.91
N GLU A 72 0.98 0.28 -4.62
CA GLU A 72 1.77 0.82 -3.51
C GLU A 72 1.27 0.29 -2.15
N ASN A 73 -0.02 0.44 -1.85
CA ASN A 73 -0.58 0.00 -0.57
C ASN A 73 -0.60 -1.52 -0.41
N THR A 74 -0.65 -2.29 -1.51
CA THR A 74 -0.51 -3.76 -1.43
C THR A 74 0.92 -4.14 -1.03
N SER A 75 1.92 -3.44 -1.57
CA SER A 75 3.31 -3.61 -1.15
C SER A 75 3.46 -3.33 0.34
N ASP A 76 2.95 -2.21 0.82
CA ASP A 76 3.26 -1.76 2.18
C ASP A 76 2.33 -2.39 3.23
N ALA A 77 1.02 -2.26 3.04
CA ALA A 77 0.04 -2.67 4.03
C ALA A 77 -0.31 -4.17 3.99
N VAL A 78 0.31 -4.96 3.09
CA VAL A 78 0.09 -6.41 3.02
C VAL A 78 1.42 -7.15 2.92
N VAL A 79 2.10 -7.05 1.79
CA VAL A 79 3.25 -7.92 1.50
C VAL A 79 4.44 -7.60 2.39
N GLY A 80 4.82 -6.32 2.50
CA GLY A 80 5.92 -5.85 3.34
C GLY A 80 5.69 -6.19 4.82
N ALA A 81 4.49 -5.92 5.34
CA ALA A 81 4.11 -6.31 6.70
C ALA A 81 4.28 -7.82 6.94
N LEU A 82 3.81 -8.66 6.01
CA LEU A 82 3.94 -10.12 6.12
C LEU A 82 5.39 -10.60 5.98
N VAL A 83 6.20 -9.97 5.12
CA VAL A 83 7.63 -10.27 4.96
C VAL A 83 8.36 -10.03 6.28
N TRP A 84 8.19 -8.84 6.87
CA TRP A 84 8.83 -8.54 8.16
C TRP A 84 8.25 -9.35 9.30
N GLY A 85 6.96 -9.69 9.25
CA GLY A 85 6.33 -10.64 10.16
C GLY A 85 6.92 -12.04 10.09
N ALA A 86 7.27 -12.53 8.90
CA ALA A 86 7.93 -13.82 8.72
C ALA A 86 9.38 -13.80 9.25
N VAL A 87 10.09 -12.68 9.09
CA VAL A 87 11.47 -12.51 9.56
C VAL A 87 11.56 -12.31 11.08
N GLY A 88 10.69 -11.47 11.64
CA GLY A 88 10.79 -10.98 13.03
C GLY A 88 9.62 -11.34 13.92
N GLY A 89 8.61 -12.07 13.44
CA GLY A 89 7.37 -12.34 14.17
C GLY A 89 6.57 -11.06 14.45
N VAL A 90 5.91 -11.02 15.61
CA VAL A 90 5.13 -9.85 16.08
C VAL A 90 5.95 -8.55 16.10
N PRO A 91 7.19 -8.52 16.61
CA PRO A 91 8.05 -7.33 16.49
C PRO A 91 8.27 -6.86 15.05
N GLY A 92 8.41 -7.79 14.09
CA GLY A 92 8.56 -7.45 12.68
C GLY A 92 7.29 -6.84 12.08
N LEU A 93 6.12 -7.43 12.36
CA LEU A 93 4.80 -6.89 11.94
C LEU A 93 4.61 -5.45 12.42
N LEU A 94 4.75 -5.24 13.74
CA LEU A 94 4.50 -3.94 14.36
C LEU A 94 5.58 -2.92 14.00
N GLY A 95 6.85 -3.36 13.93
CA GLY A 95 7.98 -2.51 13.57
C GLY A 95 7.87 -1.98 12.16
N PHE A 96 7.59 -2.84 11.18
CA PHE A 96 7.38 -2.39 9.80
C PHE A 96 6.18 -1.46 9.68
N ARG A 97 5.06 -1.80 10.33
CA ARG A 97 3.88 -0.91 10.33
C ARG A 97 4.17 0.46 10.94
N ALA A 98 4.99 0.52 11.99
CA ALA A 98 5.40 1.77 12.59
C ALA A 98 6.27 2.61 11.66
N VAL A 99 7.21 2.00 10.92
CA VAL A 99 8.03 2.68 9.91
C VAL A 99 7.15 3.28 8.81
N ASN A 100 6.26 2.47 8.22
CA ASN A 100 5.37 2.91 7.15
C ASN A 100 4.37 3.99 7.60
N THR A 101 3.85 3.86 8.82
CA THR A 101 2.98 4.90 9.40
C THR A 101 3.77 6.19 9.67
N LEU A 102 5.02 6.09 10.11
CA LEU A 102 5.87 7.25 10.35
C LEU A 102 6.13 7.99 9.04
N ASP A 103 6.42 7.28 7.95
CA ASP A 103 6.58 7.92 6.64
C ASP A 103 5.30 8.63 6.18
N ALA A 104 4.16 7.96 6.28
CA ALA A 104 2.87 8.58 5.96
C ALA A 104 2.53 9.81 6.81
N MET A 105 3.06 9.91 8.04
CA MET A 105 2.80 11.03 8.95
C MET A 105 3.81 12.19 8.88
N VAL A 106 5.07 11.94 8.50
CA VAL A 106 6.11 12.98 8.51
C VAL A 106 7.06 12.97 7.31
N GLY A 107 6.97 11.96 6.43
CA GLY A 107 7.79 11.81 5.23
C GLY A 107 7.48 12.82 4.13
N HIS A 108 6.22 13.22 4.01
CA HIS A 108 5.81 14.25 3.07
C HIS A 108 6.43 15.62 3.35
N LYS A 109 6.89 16.28 2.28
CA LYS A 109 7.60 17.57 2.27
C LYS A 109 6.68 18.72 2.66
N SER A 110 6.33 18.83 3.94
CA SER A 110 5.75 20.05 4.49
C SER A 110 6.86 21.06 4.85
N PRO A 111 6.58 22.38 4.85
CA PRO A 111 7.52 23.39 5.35
C PRO A 111 8.05 23.09 6.77
N ARG A 112 7.27 22.35 7.57
CA ARG A 112 7.59 21.92 8.93
C ARG A 112 8.53 20.70 8.99
N TYR A 113 8.38 19.74 8.08
CA TYR A 113 9.13 18.46 8.12
C TYR A 113 10.29 18.37 7.13
N ARG A 114 10.51 19.40 6.31
CA ARG A 114 11.59 19.48 5.30
C ARG A 114 12.99 19.10 5.78
N ARG A 115 13.30 19.25 7.08
CA ARG A 115 14.62 18.99 7.68
C ARG A 115 14.80 17.57 8.22
N TYR A 116 13.73 16.82 8.50
CA TYR A 116 13.84 15.52 9.19
C TYR A 116 12.99 14.41 8.55
N GLY A 117 11.95 14.74 7.77
CA GLY A 117 11.10 13.75 7.09
C GLY A 117 11.84 12.88 6.08
N TRP A 118 13.03 13.29 5.63
CA TRP A 118 13.86 12.46 4.76
C TRP A 118 14.31 11.16 5.44
N ALA A 119 14.56 11.19 6.76
CA ALA A 119 15.07 10.03 7.47
C ALA A 119 14.00 8.93 7.61
N SER A 120 12.73 9.32 7.84
CA SER A 120 11.62 8.39 7.83
C SER A 120 11.37 7.81 6.45
N ALA A 121 11.36 8.65 5.41
CA ALA A 121 11.17 8.21 4.02
C ALA A 121 12.27 7.23 3.58
N ARG A 122 13.53 7.53 3.93
CA ARG A 122 14.65 6.65 3.59
C ARG A 122 14.59 5.32 4.33
N LEU A 123 14.15 5.33 5.58
CA LEU A 123 13.98 4.10 6.36
C LEU A 123 12.84 3.25 5.79
N ASP A 124 11.75 3.89 5.39
CA ASP A 124 10.62 3.21 4.76
C ASP A 124 10.99 2.63 3.40
N ASP A 125 11.67 3.40 2.53
CA ASP A 125 12.20 2.90 1.24
C ASP A 125 13.04 1.63 1.42
N LEU A 126 13.96 1.64 2.41
CA LEU A 126 14.85 0.51 2.68
C LEU A 126 14.10 -0.69 3.25
N ALA A 127 13.18 -0.45 4.18
CA ALA A 127 12.38 -1.50 4.79
C ALA A 127 11.36 -2.08 3.79
N GLY A 128 10.81 -1.26 2.90
CA GLY A 128 9.80 -1.63 1.92
C GLY A 128 10.39 -2.37 0.71
N TRP A 129 11.67 -2.18 0.39
CA TRP A 129 12.30 -2.77 -0.79
C TRP A 129 12.07 -4.28 -0.98
N PRO A 130 12.23 -5.15 0.05
CA PRO A 130 11.94 -6.58 -0.11
C PRO A 130 10.45 -6.85 -0.40
N GLY A 131 9.55 -6.13 0.29
CA GLY A 131 8.11 -6.24 0.12
C GLY A 131 7.67 -5.82 -1.29
N ALA A 132 8.21 -4.72 -1.81
CA ALA A 132 7.92 -4.22 -3.15
C ALA A 132 8.33 -5.21 -4.24
N ARG A 133 9.53 -5.81 -4.12
CA ARG A 133 10.02 -6.82 -5.08
C ARG A 133 9.17 -8.08 -5.05
N LEU A 134 8.81 -8.57 -3.87
CA LEU A 134 7.93 -9.72 -3.73
C LEU A 134 6.53 -9.40 -4.29
N THR A 135 6.01 -8.20 -4.06
CA THR A 135 4.71 -7.77 -4.58
C THR A 135 4.69 -7.78 -6.10
N ALA A 136 5.71 -7.22 -6.75
CA ALA A 136 5.82 -7.25 -8.21
C ALA A 136 5.85 -8.68 -8.76
N LEU A 137 6.58 -9.59 -8.10
CA LEU A 137 6.62 -11.01 -8.47
C LEU A 137 5.26 -11.70 -8.30
N LEU A 138 4.61 -11.51 -7.14
CA LEU A 138 3.30 -12.10 -6.86
C LEU A 138 2.24 -11.60 -7.84
N THR A 139 2.21 -10.29 -8.11
CA THR A 139 1.29 -9.68 -9.09
C THR A 139 1.54 -10.21 -10.50
N THR A 140 2.81 -10.40 -10.89
CA THR A 140 3.16 -10.97 -12.20
C THR A 140 2.66 -12.41 -12.35
N VAL A 141 2.79 -13.22 -11.31
CA VAL A 141 2.40 -14.65 -11.34
C VAL A 141 0.90 -14.84 -11.20
N ALA A 142 0.24 -14.02 -10.38
CA ALA A 142 -1.20 -14.11 -10.14
C ALA A 142 -2.05 -13.42 -11.24
N GLY A 143 -1.46 -12.47 -11.99
CA GLY A 143 -2.14 -11.70 -13.02
C GLY A 143 -2.42 -12.49 -14.31
N GLY A 144 -3.41 -12.02 -15.08
CA GLY A 144 -3.82 -12.65 -16.34
C GLY A 144 -2.86 -12.43 -17.53
N ASP A 145 -1.94 -11.45 -17.43
CA ASP A 145 -0.89 -11.20 -18.44
C ASP A 145 0.50 -11.07 -17.77
N PRO A 146 1.16 -12.20 -17.45
CA PRO A 146 2.50 -12.17 -16.86
C PRO A 146 3.54 -11.47 -17.75
N ARG A 147 3.40 -11.55 -19.08
CA ARG A 147 4.36 -10.93 -20.00
C ARG A 147 4.21 -9.41 -20.01
N GLY A 148 2.97 -8.92 -20.01
CA GLY A 148 2.67 -7.50 -19.84
C GLY A 148 3.18 -6.95 -18.51
N ALA A 149 2.92 -7.66 -17.41
CA ALA A 149 3.40 -7.27 -16.08
C ALA A 149 4.93 -7.15 -16.03
N VAL A 150 5.68 -8.13 -16.57
CA VAL A 150 7.16 -8.05 -16.64
C VAL A 150 7.64 -6.88 -17.50
N ARG A 151 6.97 -6.58 -18.62
CA ARG A 151 7.33 -5.41 -19.45
C ARG A 151 7.12 -4.11 -18.69
N ALA A 152 5.98 -3.96 -18.01
CA ALA A 152 5.69 -2.78 -17.20
C ALA A 152 6.74 -2.60 -16.10
N TRP A 153 7.06 -3.66 -15.36
CA TRP A 153 8.06 -3.62 -14.30
C TRP A 153 9.47 -3.26 -14.78
N ARG A 154 9.84 -3.63 -16.01
CA ARG A 154 11.16 -3.26 -16.59
C ARG A 154 11.21 -1.83 -17.13
N ALA A 155 10.06 -1.24 -17.41
CA ALA A 155 9.95 0.12 -17.94
C ALA A 155 9.89 1.19 -16.84
N ASP A 156 9.59 0.77 -15.62
CA ASP A 156 9.54 1.57 -14.38
C ASP A 156 10.92 1.63 -13.69
#